data_AF-W1YAS2-F1
#
_entry.id   AF-W1YAS2-F1
#
_cell.length_a   1.000
_cell.length_b   1.000
_cell.length_c   1.000
_cell.angle_alpha   90.00
_cell.angle_beta   90.00
_cell.angle_gamma   90.00
#
_symmetry.space_group_name_H-M   'P 1'
#
loop_
_entity.id
_entity.type
_entity.pdbx_description
1 polymer ?
#
loop_
_entity_poly.entity_id
_entity_poly.type
_entity_poly.pdbx_seq_one_letter_code
_entity_poly.pdbx_strand_id
1 'polypeptide(L)' 'VRGEAYMPHSEFKRINEERDEEGLPTFVNPRNAAAGSLRQQDPAITASRNLAFFAYAIGSEVGANIHSQEE' A
#
# COMPACT_ATOMS: atom_id res chain seq x y z
N VAL A 1 0.44 15.47 3.25
CA VAL A 1 0.50 14.44 4.32
C VAL A 1 1.49 13.36 3.90
N ARG A 2 2.24 12.79 4.85
CA ARG A 2 3.13 11.64 4.69
C ARG A 2 2.58 10.46 5.48
N GLY A 3 2.87 9.27 5.01
CA GLY A 3 2.35 8.03 5.57
C GLY A 3 2.99 6.81 4.93
N GLU A 4 2.43 5.64 5.22
CA GLU A 4 2.85 4.38 4.65
C GLU A 4 1.71 3.75 3.85
N ALA A 5 1.98 3.44 2.58
CA ALA A 5 1.14 2.57 1.78
C ALA A 5 1.59 1.12 2.03
N TYR A 6 0.66 0.28 2.45
CA TYR A 6 0.94 -1.10 2.82
C TYR A 6 -0.11 -2.04 2.22
N MET A 7 0.23 -3.33 2.19
CA MET A 7 -0.69 -4.38 1.77
C MET A 7 -1.21 -5.10 3.01
N PRO A 8 -2.53 -5.08 3.28
CA PRO A 8 -3.13 -5.87 4.36
C PRO A 8 -2.79 -7.35 4.22
N HIS A 9 -2.65 -8.06 5.33
CA HIS A 9 -2.31 -9.50 5.30
C HIS A 9 -3.33 -10.34 4.53
N SER A 10 -4.62 -10.00 4.61
CA SER A 10 -5.68 -10.66 3.84
C SER A 10 -5.47 -10.50 2.32
N GLU A 11 -5.15 -9.29 1.88
CA GLU A 11 -4.89 -9.00 0.46
C GLU A 11 -3.59 -9.62 -0.03
N PHE A 12 -2.56 -9.65 0.81
CA PHE A 12 -1.31 -10.34 0.50
C PHE A 12 -1.53 -11.83 0.28
N LYS A 13 -2.33 -12.48 1.14
CA LYS A 13 -2.72 -13.89 0.98
C LYS A 13 -3.49 -14.11 -0.32
N ARG A 14 -4.55 -13.31 -0.56
CA ARG A 14 -5.37 -13.39 -1.78
C ARG A 14 -4.53 -13.26 -3.06
N ILE A 15 -3.67 -12.26 -3.12
CA ILE A 15 -2.85 -12.00 -4.31
C ILE A 15 -1.82 -13.11 -4.54
N ASN A 16 -1.25 -13.68 -3.49
CA ASN A 16 -0.33 -14.81 -3.65
C ASN A 16 -1.05 -16.08 -4.09
N GLU A 17 -2.29 -16.32 -3.61
CA GLU A 17 -3.13 -17.43 -4.09
C GLU A 17 -3.44 -17.27 -5.59
N GLU A 18 -3.89 -16.10 -6.03
CA GLU A 18 -4.14 -15.81 -7.46
C GLU A 18 -2.90 -16.01 -8.32
N ARG A 19 -1.73 -15.57 -7.84
CA ARG A 19 -0.46 -15.73 -8.57
C ARG A 19 -0.05 -17.18 -8.67
N ASP A 20 -0.23 -17.96 -7.61
CA ASP A 20 0.08 -19.39 -7.61
C ASP A 20 -0.83 -20.17 -8.56
N GLU A 21 -2.13 -19.84 -8.59
CA GLU A 21 -3.11 -20.38 -9.55
C GLU A 21 -2.74 -20.04 -11.01
N GLU A 22 -2.19 -18.85 -11.26
CA GLU A 22 -1.68 -18.43 -12.57
C GLU A 22 -0.27 -18.98 -12.90
N GLY A 23 0.36 -19.73 -12.00
CA GLY A 23 1.74 -20.23 -12.17
C GLY A 23 2.81 -19.14 -12.13
N LEU A 24 2.49 -17.97 -11.55
CA LEU A 24 3.39 -16.84 -11.41
C LEU A 24 4.16 -16.90 -10.07
N PRO A 25 5.39 -16.34 -10.02
CA PRO A 25 6.12 -16.25 -8.76
C PRO A 25 5.36 -15.43 -7.72
N THR A 26 5.18 -15.98 -6.52
CA THR A 26 4.55 -15.27 -5.39
C THR A 26 5.46 -14.17 -4.84
N PHE A 27 4.85 -13.21 -4.16
CA PHE A 27 5.59 -12.19 -3.43
C PHE A 27 6.13 -12.74 -2.12
N VAL A 28 7.39 -12.42 -1.82
CA VAL A 28 8.11 -12.90 -0.62
C VAL A 28 7.54 -12.31 0.68
N ASN A 29 7.05 -11.07 0.65
CA ASN A 29 6.49 -10.40 1.82
C ASN A 29 5.53 -9.26 1.42
N PRO A 30 4.63 -8.80 2.33
CA PRO A 30 3.67 -7.74 2.05
C PRO A 30 4.31 -6.41 1.61
N ARG A 31 5.49 -6.08 2.13
CA ARG A 31 6.23 -4.86 1.75
C ARG A 31 6.60 -4.86 0.26
N ASN A 32 7.15 -5.97 -0.23
CA ASN A 32 7.52 -6.12 -1.63
C ASN A 32 6.28 -6.13 -2.54
N ALA A 33 5.19 -6.78 -2.09
CA ALA A 33 3.93 -6.78 -2.82
C ALA A 33 3.33 -5.37 -2.92
N ALA A 34 3.34 -4.59 -1.84
CA ALA A 34 2.90 -3.20 -1.84
C ALA A 34 3.76 -2.31 -2.76
N ALA A 35 5.09 -2.41 -2.65
CA ALA A 35 6.01 -1.65 -3.48
C ALA A 35 5.88 -1.98 -4.98
N GLY A 36 5.73 -3.26 -5.32
CA GLY A 36 5.49 -3.71 -6.69
C GLY A 36 4.13 -3.27 -7.23
N SER A 37 3.10 -3.25 -6.38
CA SER A 37 1.76 -2.79 -6.72
C SER A 37 1.73 -1.28 -6.99
N LEU A 38 2.39 -0.47 -6.16
CA LEU A 38 2.38 0.99 -6.32
C LEU A 38 3.15 1.47 -7.56
N ARG A 39 4.10 0.67 -8.08
CA ARG A 39 4.98 1.02 -9.20
C ARG A 39 4.54 0.45 -10.55
N GLN A 40 3.30 0.01 -10.66
CA GLN A 40 2.74 -0.44 -11.94
C GLN A 40 2.59 0.73 -12.92
N GLN A 41 2.83 0.46 -14.21
CA GLN A 41 2.61 1.46 -15.26
C GLN A 41 1.12 1.70 -15.50
N ASP A 42 0.32 0.63 -15.45
CA ASP A 42 -1.14 0.72 -15.55
C ASP A 42 -1.75 0.91 -14.15
N PRO A 43 -2.40 2.06 -13.87
CA PRO A 43 -3.01 2.32 -12.57
C PRO A 43 -4.19 1.38 -12.26
N ALA A 44 -4.82 0.76 -13.26
CA ALA A 44 -5.89 -0.22 -13.03
C ALA A 44 -5.36 -1.47 -12.30
N ILE A 45 -4.09 -1.84 -12.55
CA ILE A 45 -3.44 -2.93 -11.82
C ILE A 45 -3.23 -2.52 -10.37
N THR A 46 -2.78 -1.29 -10.09
CA THR A 46 -2.63 -0.81 -8.70
C THR A 46 -3.96 -0.81 -7.96
N ALA A 47 -5.03 -0.38 -8.64
CA ALA A 47 -6.38 -0.33 -8.07
C ALA A 47 -6.90 -1.70 -7.63
N SER A 48 -6.60 -2.78 -8.37
CA SER A 48 -7.04 -4.13 -8.03
C SER A 48 -6.29 -4.78 -6.86
N ARG A 49 -5.20 -4.14 -6.39
CA ARG A 49 -4.32 -4.67 -5.33
C ARG A 49 -4.72 -4.22 -3.92
N ASN A 50 -5.79 -3.43 -3.80
CA ASN A 50 -6.42 -3.05 -2.52
C ASN A 50 -5.42 -2.60 -1.44
N LEU A 51 -4.49 -1.72 -1.82
CA LEU A 51 -3.54 -1.14 -0.86
C LEU A 51 -4.27 -0.29 0.18
N ALA A 52 -3.76 -0.33 1.41
CA ALA A 52 -4.20 0.54 2.49
C ALA A 52 -3.13 1.62 2.74
N PHE A 53 -3.55 2.73 3.37
CA PHE A 53 -2.67 3.84 3.68
C PHE A 53 -2.88 4.31 5.12
N PHE A 54 -1.78 4.45 5.86
CA PHE A 54 -1.78 5.02 7.20
C PHE A 54 -0.99 6.33 7.20
N ALA A 55 -1.66 7.44 7.54
CA ALA A 55 -1.07 8.77 7.62
C ALA A 55 -0.53 9.03 9.02
N TYR A 56 0.70 9.54 9.13
CA TYR A 56 1.32 9.81 10.44
C TYR A 56 2.11 11.12 10.52
N ALA A 57 2.26 11.84 9.40
CA ALA A 57 3.02 13.09 9.41
C ALA A 57 2.48 14.12 8.41
N ILE A 58 2.71 15.40 8.71
CA ILE A 58 2.38 16.52 7.85
C ILE A 58 3.68 17.00 7.21
N GLY A 59 3.72 16.98 5.87
CA GLY A 59 4.94 17.31 5.11
C GLY A 59 5.12 18.81 4.93
N SER A 60 4.05 19.50 4.53
CA SER A 60 3.96 20.96 4.46
C SER A 60 2.52 21.36 4.73
N GLU A 61 2.35 22.53 5.34
CA GLU A 61 1.03 23.12 5.59
C GLU A 61 1.04 24.60 5.23
N VAL A 62 -0.13 25.12 4.83
CA VAL A 62 -0.36 26.55 4.65
C VAL A 62 -1.69 26.85 5.33
N GLY A 63 -1.66 27.65 6.39
CA GLY A 63 -2.86 28.11 7.09
C GLY A 63 -3.51 27.08 8.03
N ALA A 64 -2.83 26.00 8.39
CA ALA A 64 -3.32 25.08 9.40
C ALA A 64 -2.87 25.54 10.81
N ASN A 65 -3.78 25.43 11.78
CA ASN A 65 -3.52 25.72 13.19
C ASN A 65 -3.46 24.39 13.94
N ILE A 66 -2.32 23.71 13.86
CA ILE A 66 -2.13 22.38 14.45
C ILE A 66 -1.41 22.53 15.79
N HIS A 67 -2.05 22.06 16.87
CA HIS A 67 -1.60 22.32 18.24
C HIS A 67 -1.16 21.06 19.00
N SER A 68 -1.53 19.87 18.55
CA SER A 68 -1.12 18.60 19.14
C SER A 68 -1.19 17.46 18.12
N GLN A 69 -0.45 16.40 18.43
CA GLN A 69 -0.56 15.08 17.80
C GLN A 69 -0.49 14.06 18.92
N GLU A 70 -1.46 13.15 18.97
CA GLU A 70 -1.55 12.08 19.96
C GLU A 70 -1.75 10.75 19.20
N GLU A 71 -1.34 9.65 19.82
CA GLU A 71 -1.51 8.28 19.30
C GLU A 71 -2.91 7.74 19.59
#